data_AF-A0A258B9A1-F1
#
_entry.id   AF-A0A258B9A1-F1
#
_cell.length_a   1.000
_cell.length_b   1.000
_cell.length_c   1.000
_cell.angle_alpha   90.00
_cell.angle_beta   90.00
_cell.angle_gamma   90.00
#
_symmetry.space_group_name_H-M   'P 1'
#
loop_
_entity.id
_entity.type
_entity.pdbx_description
1 polymer ?
#
loop_
_entity_poly.entity_id
_entity_poly.type
_entity_poly.pdbx_seq_one_letter_code
_entity_poly.pdbx_strand_id
1 'polypeptide(L)'
;GDPRYFDFYERAHLNHIMSQQDPKDGMFSYFSPLVSGFGRVHSTPDNDFWCCVGSGMESHSKHGESIYWKSGNRVAINLYYASSLDWADKGFKLDMDTAFPLKDTVSIRVTQAPKTGAPDLSLRVPVWAKSPSLTLNGKAVTTAPKDGYITLTGLKTGDAIALKLPMTTYHEAMPDDANLVAYLSGPLVLAANLGPMSEAWEGYDPAIVADTADGVLTPESGDHAYTLADKGRPDDLALSPYYAQHNNRTAVYFRRFSPSEWQAVEVGYKADAKARAALAAATVDHIRLGEQQPETDHNFSGTPNTSVISHLALRGRMMNRGYFQFDMAVKPGPLALQVTYAGRDRNKDFNILIDGQPFVRERLEGDATTTMNTKTYPLPADLTAGKSKITVRFEAERDQWTSVYDVRVFKMDAARA
;
A
#
# COMPACT_ATOMS: atom_id res chain seq x y z
N GLY A 1 -4.56 28.81 3.43
CA GLY A 1 -4.71 27.56 2.67
C GLY A 1 -3.34 27.07 2.33
N ASP A 2 -2.69 26.43 3.30
CA ASP A 2 -1.34 25.89 3.16
C ASP A 2 -1.33 24.81 2.06
N PRO A 3 -0.51 24.94 1.01
CA PRO A 3 -0.50 24.02 -0.14
C PRO A 3 -0.08 22.59 0.24
N ARG A 4 0.63 22.40 1.36
CA ARG A 4 1.13 21.09 1.80
C ARG A 4 0.01 20.09 2.04
N TYR A 5 -1.17 20.56 2.48
CA TYR A 5 -2.35 19.69 2.62
C TYR A 5 -2.82 19.14 1.27
N PHE A 6 -2.68 19.92 0.21
CA PHE A 6 -3.04 19.50 -1.14
C PHE A 6 -1.96 18.67 -1.82
N ASP A 7 -0.69 18.82 -1.45
CA ASP A 7 0.35 17.88 -1.84
C ASP A 7 0.06 16.47 -1.27
N PHE A 8 -0.35 16.39 0.01
CA PHE A 8 -0.81 15.14 0.61
C PHE A 8 -2.10 14.62 -0.04
N TYR A 9 -3.10 15.51 -0.24
CA TYR A 9 -4.37 15.14 -0.87
C TYR A 9 -4.14 14.56 -2.25
N GLU A 10 -3.37 15.23 -3.12
CA GLU A 10 -3.03 14.77 -4.47
C GLU A 10 -2.32 13.42 -4.43
N ARG A 11 -1.35 13.24 -3.53
CA ARG A 11 -0.62 11.97 -3.37
C ARG A 11 -1.57 10.84 -3.01
N ALA A 12 -2.42 11.01 -2.00
CA ALA A 12 -3.35 9.98 -1.54
C ALA A 12 -4.45 9.72 -2.58
N HIS A 13 -4.97 10.79 -3.19
CA HIS A 13 -6.02 10.70 -4.21
C HIS A 13 -5.55 9.90 -5.42
N LEU A 14 -4.44 10.29 -6.03
CA LEU A 14 -3.94 9.64 -7.25
C LEU A 14 -3.41 8.23 -7.01
N ASN A 15 -2.72 7.98 -5.89
CA ASN A 15 -1.98 6.72 -5.72
C ASN A 15 -2.72 5.68 -4.88
N HIS A 16 -3.71 6.09 -4.09
CA HIS A 16 -4.47 5.19 -3.23
C HIS A 16 -5.96 5.15 -3.60
N ILE A 17 -6.64 6.30 -3.65
CA ILE A 17 -8.08 6.31 -3.95
C ILE A 17 -8.34 5.91 -5.41
N MET A 18 -7.66 6.54 -6.37
CA MET A 18 -7.82 6.20 -7.79
C MET A 18 -7.35 4.78 -8.12
N SER A 19 -6.44 4.22 -7.32
CA SER A 19 -5.95 2.84 -7.49
C SER A 19 -6.86 1.79 -6.85
N GLN A 20 -7.82 2.22 -6.02
CA GLN A 20 -8.65 1.33 -5.23
C GLN A 20 -9.70 0.60 -6.08
N GLN A 21 -10.25 1.26 -7.10
CA GLN A 21 -11.30 0.74 -7.96
C GLN A 21 -10.70 0.14 -9.24
N ASP A 22 -11.07 -1.09 -9.58
CA ASP A 22 -10.73 -1.64 -10.90
C ASP A 22 -11.57 -0.91 -11.97
N PRO A 23 -10.95 -0.22 -12.94
CA PRO A 23 -11.67 0.56 -13.95
C PRO A 23 -12.46 -0.30 -14.94
N LYS A 24 -12.21 -1.62 -15.00
CA LYS A 24 -12.86 -2.54 -15.93
C LYS A 24 -14.23 -2.99 -15.41
N ASP A 25 -14.35 -3.30 -14.13
CA ASP A 25 -15.58 -3.86 -13.53
C ASP A 25 -16.17 -2.99 -12.40
N GLY A 26 -15.44 -1.96 -11.97
CA GLY A 26 -15.89 -1.00 -10.95
C GLY A 26 -15.76 -1.50 -9.52
N MET A 27 -15.14 -2.67 -9.28
CA MET A 27 -15.03 -3.28 -7.96
C MET A 27 -13.91 -2.66 -7.12
N PHE A 28 -14.05 -2.73 -5.79
CA PHE A 28 -13.18 -2.02 -4.86
C PHE A 28 -12.24 -2.97 -4.13
N SER A 29 -10.97 -2.57 -4.02
CA SER A 29 -10.02 -3.24 -3.14
C SER A 29 -10.16 -2.82 -1.69
N TYR A 30 -9.95 -3.77 -0.77
CA TYR A 30 -9.86 -3.50 0.66
C TYR A 30 -8.43 -3.07 1.04
N PHE A 31 -7.46 -3.94 0.75
CA PHE A 31 -6.05 -3.69 1.01
C PHE A 31 -5.32 -3.38 -0.30
N SER A 32 -4.50 -2.33 -0.28
CA SER A 32 -3.51 -2.02 -1.33
C SER A 32 -2.13 -2.44 -0.84
N PRO A 33 -1.70 -3.69 -1.09
CA PRO A 33 -0.43 -4.17 -0.60
C PRO A 33 0.73 -3.40 -1.26
N LEU A 34 1.67 -2.96 -0.43
CA LEU A 34 2.94 -2.36 -0.88
C LEU A 34 4.11 -3.35 -0.78
N VAL A 35 3.85 -4.55 -0.23
CA VAL A 35 4.77 -5.68 -0.21
C VAL A 35 4.92 -6.21 -1.64
N SER A 36 6.16 -6.43 -2.05
CA SER A 36 6.49 -6.97 -3.36
C SER A 36 5.84 -8.33 -3.61
N GLY A 37 5.39 -8.54 -4.84
CA GLY A 37 4.81 -9.83 -5.27
C GLY A 37 3.35 -10.03 -4.86
N PHE A 38 2.73 -9.03 -4.23
CA PHE A 38 1.30 -9.03 -3.98
C PHE A 38 0.56 -8.20 -5.04
N GLY A 39 -0.71 -8.53 -5.25
CA GLY A 39 -1.65 -7.76 -6.06
C GLY A 39 -2.90 -7.44 -5.26
N ARG A 40 -3.73 -6.54 -5.80
CA ARG A 40 -4.98 -6.11 -5.17
C ARG A 40 -6.08 -7.14 -5.40
N VAL A 41 -6.74 -7.55 -4.32
CA VAL A 41 -8.01 -8.29 -4.41
C VAL A 41 -9.14 -7.28 -4.40
N HIS A 42 -10.06 -7.42 -5.36
CA HIS A 42 -11.24 -6.58 -5.48
C HIS A 42 -12.49 -7.33 -5.02
N SER A 43 -13.49 -6.56 -4.56
CA SER A 43 -14.81 -7.07 -4.21
C SER A 43 -15.51 -7.71 -5.40
N THR A 44 -16.59 -8.45 -5.13
CA THR A 44 -17.58 -8.86 -6.12
C THR A 44 -18.86 -8.05 -5.95
N PRO A 45 -19.69 -7.90 -7.01
CA PRO A 45 -20.88 -7.06 -6.94
C PRO A 45 -21.87 -7.43 -5.84
N ASP A 46 -22.03 -8.73 -5.56
CA ASP A 46 -23.16 -9.25 -4.77
C ASP A 46 -22.76 -9.98 -3.48
N ASN A 47 -21.47 -10.23 -3.23
CA ASN A 47 -21.05 -11.08 -2.11
C ASN A 47 -20.12 -10.40 -1.11
N ASP A 48 -19.56 -9.22 -1.44
CA ASP A 48 -18.53 -8.57 -0.63
C ASP A 48 -19.02 -7.23 -0.08
N PHE A 49 -19.54 -7.26 1.15
CA PHE A 49 -20.11 -6.10 1.85
C PHE A 49 -19.13 -5.49 2.86
N TRP A 50 -17.90 -5.25 2.40
CA TRP A 50 -16.85 -4.71 3.27
C TRP A 50 -17.01 -3.22 3.51
N CYS A 51 -16.44 -2.70 4.61
CA CYS A 51 -16.44 -1.25 4.86
C CYS A 51 -15.74 -0.46 3.73
N CYS A 52 -14.71 -1.04 3.10
CA CYS A 52 -14.00 -0.43 1.98
C CYS A 52 -14.85 -0.30 0.70
N VAL A 53 -15.89 -1.13 0.52
CA VAL A 53 -16.85 -0.97 -0.59
C VAL A 53 -17.72 0.26 -0.34
N GLY A 54 -18.22 0.42 0.88
CA GLY A 54 -18.97 1.61 1.29
C GLY A 54 -18.16 2.90 1.08
N SER A 55 -16.97 2.97 1.67
CA SER A 55 -16.11 4.15 1.53
C SER A 55 -15.59 4.36 0.10
N GLY A 56 -15.44 3.29 -0.69
CA GLY A 56 -15.06 3.34 -2.10
C GLY A 56 -16.11 4.07 -2.93
N MET A 57 -17.39 3.70 -2.79
CA MET A 57 -18.49 4.40 -3.47
C MET A 57 -18.52 5.89 -3.14
N GLU A 58 -18.40 6.24 -1.85
CA GLU A 58 -18.36 7.65 -1.41
C GLU A 58 -17.15 8.40 -1.97
N SER A 59 -15.98 7.76 -2.03
CA SER A 59 -14.74 8.39 -2.50
C SER A 59 -14.82 8.73 -3.98
N HIS A 60 -15.38 7.83 -4.79
CA HIS A 60 -15.47 8.04 -6.23
C HIS A 60 -16.59 8.99 -6.65
N SER A 61 -17.61 9.23 -5.80
CA SER A 61 -18.64 10.23 -6.06
C SER A 61 -18.19 11.68 -5.86
N LYS A 62 -17.02 11.92 -5.24
CA LYS A 62 -16.61 13.24 -4.74
C LYS A 62 -15.28 13.78 -5.25
N HIS A 63 -14.76 13.25 -6.36
CA HIS A 63 -13.49 13.73 -6.96
C HIS A 63 -13.46 15.24 -7.22
N GLY A 64 -14.62 15.86 -7.47
CA GLY A 64 -14.75 17.30 -7.76
C GLY A 64 -14.68 18.24 -6.54
N GLU A 65 -14.91 17.76 -5.32
CA GLU A 65 -15.14 18.63 -4.15
C GLU A 65 -13.96 19.53 -3.78
N SER A 66 -12.73 19.06 -4.07
CA SER A 66 -11.50 19.74 -3.66
C SER A 66 -10.71 20.34 -4.83
N ILE A 67 -11.28 20.36 -6.04
CA ILE A 67 -10.66 21.00 -7.21
C ILE A 67 -10.57 22.51 -7.00
N TYR A 68 -11.69 23.15 -6.62
CA TYR A 68 -11.81 24.61 -6.52
C TYR A 68 -12.19 25.05 -5.12
N TRP A 69 -11.35 25.84 -4.44
CA TRP A 69 -11.68 26.44 -3.15
C TRP A 69 -11.80 27.96 -3.24
N LYS A 70 -12.94 28.48 -2.78
CA LYS A 70 -13.30 29.90 -2.85
C LYS A 70 -13.07 30.56 -1.50
N SER A 71 -12.52 31.78 -1.49
CA SER A 71 -12.35 32.59 -0.28
C SER A 71 -12.35 34.08 -0.62
N GLY A 72 -13.31 34.84 -0.08
CA GLY A 72 -13.47 36.25 -0.42
C GLY A 72 -13.70 36.47 -1.91
N ASN A 73 -12.80 37.22 -2.57
CA ASN A 73 -12.81 37.44 -4.02
C ASN A 73 -11.76 36.58 -4.77
N ARG A 74 -11.36 35.44 -4.20
CA ARG A 74 -10.35 34.56 -4.78
C ARG A 74 -10.89 33.15 -4.94
N VAL A 75 -10.49 32.48 -6.02
CA VAL A 75 -10.63 31.04 -6.19
C VAL A 75 -9.25 30.41 -6.39
N ALA A 76 -8.97 29.36 -5.62
CA ALA A 76 -7.78 28.54 -5.78
C ALA A 76 -8.14 27.26 -6.56
N ILE A 77 -7.32 26.91 -7.55
CA ILE A 77 -7.32 25.58 -8.18
C ILE A 77 -6.27 24.75 -7.46
N ASN A 78 -6.72 23.73 -6.73
CA ASN A 78 -5.85 22.89 -5.93
C ASN A 78 -5.53 21.55 -6.62
N LEU A 79 -6.47 21.00 -7.39
CA LEU A 79 -6.29 19.75 -8.13
C LEU A 79 -6.50 20.00 -9.62
N TYR A 80 -5.76 19.29 -10.47
CA TYR A 80 -5.77 19.49 -11.92
C TYR A 80 -6.48 18.34 -12.61
N TYR A 81 -7.82 18.39 -12.63
CA TYR A 81 -8.68 17.46 -13.38
C TYR A 81 -9.52 18.21 -14.40
N ALA A 82 -9.74 17.62 -15.58
CA ALA A 82 -10.63 18.20 -16.58
C ALA A 82 -12.02 18.48 -15.96
N SER A 83 -12.40 19.75 -15.87
CA SER A 83 -13.56 20.20 -15.12
C SER A 83 -13.94 21.64 -15.44
N SER A 84 -15.16 22.03 -15.10
CA SER A 84 -15.65 23.41 -15.23
C SER A 84 -16.01 23.96 -13.86
N LEU A 85 -15.75 25.25 -13.65
CA LEU A 85 -16.20 25.99 -12.49
C LEU A 85 -17.28 26.99 -12.92
N ASP A 86 -18.44 26.90 -12.26
CA ASP A 86 -19.45 27.97 -12.27
C ASP A 86 -19.47 28.66 -10.90
N TRP A 87 -19.06 29.93 -10.85
CA TRP A 87 -19.18 30.77 -9.67
C TRP A 87 -20.19 31.90 -9.92
N ALA A 88 -21.46 31.50 -9.95
CA ALA A 88 -22.61 32.37 -10.21
C ALA A 88 -22.58 33.69 -9.40
N ASP A 89 -22.30 33.63 -8.10
CA ASP A 89 -22.25 34.82 -7.22
C ASP A 89 -21.23 35.89 -7.65
N LYS A 90 -20.20 35.49 -8.40
CA LYS A 90 -19.16 36.38 -8.93
C LYS A 90 -19.28 36.61 -10.43
N GLY A 91 -20.27 36.01 -11.09
CA GLY A 91 -20.41 36.03 -12.55
C GLY A 91 -19.16 35.52 -13.26
N PHE A 92 -18.46 34.55 -12.65
CA PHE A 92 -17.17 34.04 -13.10
C PHE A 92 -17.27 32.55 -13.43
N LYS A 93 -16.84 32.17 -14.63
CA LYS A 93 -16.81 30.78 -15.11
C LYS A 93 -15.48 30.49 -15.79
N LEU A 94 -14.98 29.27 -15.60
CA LEU A 94 -13.83 28.76 -16.33
C LEU A 94 -13.99 27.29 -16.68
N ASP A 95 -13.29 26.88 -17.72
CA ASP A 95 -13.11 25.49 -18.13
C ASP A 95 -11.64 25.13 -18.00
N MET A 96 -11.35 23.96 -17.44
CA MET A 96 -10.02 23.38 -17.33
C MET A 96 -9.97 22.11 -18.17
N ASP A 97 -9.04 22.07 -19.12
CA ASP A 97 -8.77 20.93 -20.01
C ASP A 97 -7.33 20.49 -19.82
N THR A 98 -7.15 19.23 -19.45
CA THR A 98 -5.84 18.66 -19.15
C THR A 98 -5.88 17.15 -19.19
N ALA A 99 -4.77 16.56 -19.63
CA ALA A 99 -4.47 15.14 -19.46
C ALA A 99 -3.64 14.86 -18.20
N PHE A 100 -3.52 15.82 -17.28
CA PHE A 100 -2.92 15.59 -15.96
C PHE A 100 -3.67 14.43 -15.24
N PRO A 101 -2.96 13.53 -14.55
CA PRO A 101 -1.53 13.54 -14.27
C PRO A 101 -0.64 12.86 -15.32
N LEU A 102 -1.17 12.44 -16.48
CA LEU A 102 -0.37 11.78 -17.53
C LEU A 102 0.46 12.77 -18.36
N LYS A 103 0.04 14.04 -18.40
CA LYS A 103 0.75 15.14 -19.08
C LYS A 103 0.98 16.28 -18.10
N ASP A 104 2.01 17.06 -18.39
CA ASP A 104 2.47 18.16 -17.54
C ASP A 104 1.77 19.50 -17.78
N THR A 105 0.82 19.57 -18.71
CA THR A 105 0.21 20.82 -19.16
C THR A 105 -1.27 20.91 -18.77
N VAL A 106 -1.64 22.01 -18.13
CA VAL A 106 -3.00 22.36 -17.71
C VAL A 106 -3.44 23.59 -18.50
N SER A 107 -4.51 23.45 -19.28
CA SER A 107 -5.10 24.55 -20.05
C SER A 107 -6.37 25.03 -19.36
N ILE A 108 -6.50 26.33 -19.13
CA ILE A 108 -7.67 26.94 -18.50
C ILE A 108 -8.18 28.06 -19.40
N ARG A 109 -9.48 28.06 -19.68
CA ARG A 109 -10.18 29.14 -20.39
C ARG A 109 -11.14 29.83 -19.44
N VAL A 110 -11.04 31.14 -19.32
CA VAL A 110 -12.07 31.95 -18.64
C VAL A 110 -13.24 32.13 -19.60
N THR A 111 -14.34 31.43 -19.37
CA THR A 111 -15.52 31.47 -20.24
C THR A 111 -16.48 32.60 -19.88
N GLN A 112 -16.41 33.10 -18.64
CA GLN A 112 -17.16 34.27 -18.21
C GLN A 112 -16.42 34.99 -17.09
N ALA A 113 -16.36 36.33 -17.13
CA ALA A 113 -15.88 37.16 -16.03
C ALA A 113 -16.69 38.47 -15.94
N PRO A 114 -16.84 39.06 -14.74
CA PRO A 114 -17.48 40.35 -14.58
C PRO A 114 -16.60 41.47 -15.17
N LYS A 115 -17.23 42.57 -15.60
CA LYS A 115 -16.53 43.73 -16.20
C LYS A 115 -15.53 44.40 -15.24
N THR A 116 -15.81 44.35 -13.95
CA THR A 116 -14.98 44.92 -12.87
C THR A 116 -14.96 43.97 -11.69
N GLY A 117 -13.84 43.90 -10.98
CA GLY A 117 -13.73 43.08 -9.76
C GLY A 117 -13.74 41.57 -10.01
N ALA A 118 -13.24 41.13 -11.17
CA ALA A 118 -13.04 39.71 -11.45
C ALA A 118 -12.28 39.01 -10.31
N PRO A 119 -12.67 37.79 -9.92
CA PRO A 119 -11.96 37.06 -8.89
C PRO A 119 -10.48 36.85 -9.23
N ASP A 120 -9.65 36.87 -8.19
CA ASP A 120 -8.27 36.42 -8.31
C ASP A 120 -8.24 34.90 -8.49
N LEU A 121 -7.43 34.41 -9.42
CA LEU A 121 -7.25 32.99 -9.67
C LEU A 121 -5.88 32.55 -9.17
N SER A 122 -5.86 31.74 -8.12
CA SER A 122 -4.63 31.14 -7.59
C SER A 122 -4.46 29.71 -8.11
N LEU A 123 -3.33 29.43 -8.74
CA LEU A 123 -2.97 28.12 -9.28
C LEU A 123 -1.94 27.47 -8.37
N ARG A 124 -2.22 26.29 -7.80
CA ARG A 124 -1.26 25.59 -6.94
C ARG A 124 -0.01 25.19 -7.73
N VAL A 125 1.15 25.43 -7.17
CA VAL A 125 2.41 24.87 -7.63
C VAL A 125 2.80 23.75 -6.67
N PRO A 126 2.66 22.48 -7.07
CA PRO A 126 3.02 21.35 -6.21
C PRO A 126 4.50 21.36 -5.85
N VAL A 127 4.85 20.87 -4.66
CA VAL A 127 6.25 20.85 -4.18
C VAL A 127 7.20 20.01 -5.06
N TRP A 128 6.65 19.03 -5.78
CA TRP A 128 7.41 18.20 -6.72
C TRP A 128 7.76 18.94 -8.03
N ALA A 129 7.03 20.01 -8.39
CA ALA A 129 7.23 20.74 -9.64
C ALA A 129 8.33 21.80 -9.48
N LYS A 130 9.57 21.49 -9.87
CA LYS A 130 10.73 22.36 -9.64
C LYS A 130 10.78 23.61 -10.51
N SER A 131 10.31 23.52 -11.75
CA SER A 131 10.42 24.60 -12.75
C SER A 131 9.08 24.87 -13.44
N PRO A 132 8.04 25.28 -12.69
CA PRO A 132 6.74 25.57 -13.29
C PRO A 132 6.84 26.76 -14.25
N SER A 133 6.03 26.76 -15.30
CA SER A 133 5.87 27.92 -16.16
C SER A 133 4.40 28.20 -16.45
N LEU A 134 4.06 29.48 -16.63
CA LEU A 134 2.70 29.93 -16.84
C LEU A 134 2.66 30.91 -17.99
N THR A 135 1.65 30.79 -18.85
CA THR A 135 1.34 31.80 -19.87
C THR A 135 -0.09 32.28 -19.72
N LEU A 136 -0.31 33.56 -20.03
CA LEU A 136 -1.63 34.19 -20.15
C LEU A 136 -1.72 34.80 -21.55
N ASN A 137 -2.68 34.32 -22.35
CA ASN A 137 -2.87 34.69 -23.76
C ASN A 137 -1.56 34.57 -24.57
N GLY A 138 -0.82 33.48 -24.34
CA GLY A 138 0.46 33.19 -25.01
C GLY A 138 1.66 33.99 -24.50
N LYS A 139 1.47 34.92 -23.55
CA LYS A 139 2.57 35.69 -22.95
C LYS A 139 3.00 35.06 -21.64
N ALA A 140 4.31 34.90 -21.46
CA ALA A 140 4.87 34.36 -20.22
C ALA A 140 4.50 35.24 -19.02
N VAL A 141 4.05 34.61 -17.94
CA VAL A 141 3.85 35.22 -16.63
C VAL A 141 5.09 34.94 -15.79
N THR A 142 5.80 35.97 -15.38
CA THR A 142 7.07 35.86 -14.62
C THR A 142 6.88 35.87 -13.10
N THR A 143 5.63 35.91 -12.64
CA THR A 143 5.31 35.90 -11.21
C THR A 143 5.75 34.58 -10.58
N ALA A 144 6.72 34.66 -9.67
CA ALA A 144 7.14 33.51 -8.88
C ALA A 144 6.00 33.02 -7.97
N PRO A 145 5.92 31.71 -7.70
CA PRO A 145 4.94 31.19 -6.76
C PRO A 145 5.17 31.80 -5.36
N LYS A 146 4.10 32.28 -4.73
CA LYS A 146 4.10 32.74 -3.35
C LYS A 146 3.26 31.79 -2.52
N ASP A 147 3.83 31.27 -1.43
CA ASP A 147 3.18 30.30 -0.55
C ASP A 147 2.59 29.09 -1.31
N GLY A 148 3.28 28.65 -2.37
CA GLY A 148 2.89 27.53 -3.24
C GLY A 148 1.79 27.84 -4.27
N TYR A 149 1.49 29.11 -4.55
CA TYR A 149 0.53 29.49 -5.58
C TYR A 149 1.05 30.60 -6.51
N ILE A 150 0.71 30.51 -7.79
CA ILE A 150 0.80 31.65 -8.72
C ILE A 150 -0.59 32.27 -8.82
N THR A 151 -0.71 33.57 -8.55
CA THR A 151 -2.01 34.26 -8.54
C THR A 151 -2.12 35.22 -9.72
N LEU A 152 -3.16 35.04 -10.53
CA LEU A 152 -3.55 35.93 -11.62
C LEU A 152 -4.69 36.84 -11.16
N THR A 153 -4.65 38.09 -11.59
CA THR A 153 -5.64 39.12 -11.24
C THR A 153 -6.17 39.78 -12.51
N GLY A 154 -7.38 40.36 -12.45
CA GLY A 154 -7.95 41.13 -13.56
C GLY A 154 -8.29 40.31 -14.80
N LEU A 155 -8.59 39.02 -14.62
CA LEU A 155 -8.98 38.11 -15.70
C LEU A 155 -10.27 38.57 -16.41
N LYS A 156 -10.34 38.29 -17.71
CA LYS A 156 -11.44 38.66 -18.60
C LYS A 156 -11.99 37.44 -19.31
N THR A 157 -13.25 37.54 -19.73
CA THR A 157 -13.85 36.56 -20.64
C THR A 157 -12.97 36.38 -21.87
N GLY A 158 -12.63 35.13 -22.19
CA GLY A 158 -11.79 34.75 -23.32
C GLY A 158 -10.33 34.49 -22.97
N ASP A 159 -9.87 34.90 -21.77
CA ASP A 159 -8.48 34.67 -21.37
C ASP A 159 -8.13 33.18 -21.39
N ALA A 160 -6.98 32.87 -22.01
CA ALA A 160 -6.39 31.54 -22.06
C ALA A 160 -5.16 31.48 -21.16
N ILE A 161 -5.15 30.52 -20.25
CA ILE A 161 -4.07 30.29 -19.30
C ILE A 161 -3.51 28.91 -19.58
N ALA A 162 -2.19 28.78 -19.71
CA ALA A 162 -1.53 27.48 -19.79
C ALA A 162 -0.46 27.38 -18.71
N LEU A 163 -0.65 26.45 -17.78
CA LEU A 163 0.28 26.12 -16.71
C LEU A 163 1.01 24.83 -17.07
N LYS A 164 2.34 24.86 -17.03
CA LYS A 164 3.20 23.69 -17.20
C LYS A 164 3.85 23.33 -15.86
N LEU A 165 3.74 22.06 -15.47
CA LEU A 165 4.25 21.50 -14.23
C LEU A 165 5.18 20.32 -14.55
N PRO A 166 6.47 20.57 -14.86
CA PRO A 166 7.37 19.50 -15.28
C PRO A 166 7.45 18.33 -14.28
N MET A 167 7.14 17.13 -14.75
CA MET A 167 7.09 15.90 -13.96
C MET A 167 8.42 15.15 -14.04
N THR A 168 9.40 15.60 -13.26
CA THR A 168 10.69 14.90 -13.14
C THR A 168 10.58 13.67 -12.25
N THR A 169 11.45 12.69 -12.46
CA THR A 169 11.56 11.55 -11.56
C THR A 169 12.33 11.91 -10.29
N TYR A 170 11.95 11.29 -9.17
CA TYR A 170 12.66 11.35 -7.89
C TYR A 170 12.36 10.08 -7.09
N HIS A 171 13.03 9.93 -5.96
CA HIS A 171 12.82 8.82 -5.04
C HIS A 171 12.50 9.35 -3.64
N GLU A 172 11.77 8.53 -2.87
CA GLU A 172 11.50 8.75 -1.45
C GLU A 172 11.89 7.49 -0.68
N ALA A 173 12.67 7.65 0.38
CA ALA A 173 12.99 6.56 1.29
C ALA A 173 11.88 6.36 2.33
N MET A 174 11.77 5.15 2.85
CA MET A 174 10.94 4.91 4.02
C MET A 174 11.42 5.73 5.22
N PRO A 175 10.52 6.23 6.09
CA PRO A 175 10.90 6.99 7.28
C PRO A 175 11.82 6.23 8.24
N ASP A 176 11.75 4.90 8.25
CA ASP A 176 12.50 4.00 9.13
C ASP A 176 13.63 3.23 8.44
N ASP A 177 13.76 3.31 7.11
CA ASP A 177 14.84 2.68 6.35
C ASP A 177 15.24 3.48 5.10
N ALA A 178 16.41 4.13 5.19
CA ALA A 178 16.98 4.93 4.11
C ALA A 178 17.35 4.12 2.84
N ASN A 179 17.48 2.79 2.96
CA ASN A 179 17.79 1.90 1.83
C ASN A 179 16.53 1.28 1.21
N LEU A 180 15.34 1.53 1.74
CA LEU A 180 14.09 1.08 1.12
C LEU A 180 13.41 2.27 0.44
N VAL A 181 13.43 2.32 -0.89
CA VAL A 181 13.02 3.49 -1.68
C VAL A 181 11.85 3.18 -2.61
N ALA A 182 10.98 4.15 -2.81
CA ALA A 182 9.99 4.17 -3.88
C ALA A 182 10.33 5.28 -4.89
N TYR A 183 10.00 5.06 -6.15
CA TYR A 183 10.20 6.05 -7.22
C TYR A 183 8.90 6.73 -7.61
N LEU A 184 9.01 7.99 -7.98
CA LEU A 184 7.88 8.81 -8.41
C LEU A 184 8.22 9.56 -9.69
N SER A 185 7.19 9.88 -10.46
CA SER A 185 7.25 10.78 -11.62
C SER A 185 6.16 11.83 -11.47
N GLY A 186 6.56 13.06 -11.12
CA GLY A 186 5.63 14.08 -10.64
C GLY A 186 4.86 13.61 -9.39
N PRO A 187 3.51 13.59 -9.39
CA PRO A 187 2.74 13.11 -8.25
C PRO A 187 2.52 11.59 -8.24
N LEU A 188 2.92 10.88 -9.31
CA LEU A 188 2.62 9.47 -9.52
C LEU A 188 3.70 8.59 -8.90
N VAL A 189 3.30 7.71 -7.99
CA VAL A 189 4.12 6.60 -7.49
C VAL A 189 4.25 5.57 -8.60
N LEU A 190 5.47 5.14 -8.88
CA LEU A 190 5.78 4.11 -9.84
C LEU A 190 5.87 2.74 -9.16
N ALA A 191 5.46 1.69 -9.86
CA ALA A 191 5.60 0.32 -9.40
C ALA A 191 6.07 -0.59 -10.54
N ALA A 192 6.92 -1.56 -10.20
CA ALA A 192 7.33 -2.61 -11.12
C ALA A 192 6.18 -3.60 -11.33
N ASN A 193 5.95 -4.02 -12.58
CA ASN A 193 5.04 -5.11 -12.89
C ASN A 193 5.76 -6.46 -12.70
N LEU A 194 5.23 -7.30 -11.80
CA LEU A 194 5.78 -8.62 -11.47
C LEU A 194 4.94 -9.79 -12.02
N GLY A 195 4.13 -9.52 -13.05
CA GLY A 195 3.32 -10.53 -13.74
C GLY A 195 1.90 -10.67 -13.20
N PRO A 196 1.05 -11.46 -13.87
CA PRO A 196 -0.39 -11.53 -13.61
C PRO A 196 -0.70 -12.24 -12.29
N MET A 197 -1.70 -11.76 -11.54
CA MET A 197 -2.10 -12.35 -10.25
C MET A 197 -2.50 -13.82 -10.31
N SER A 198 -2.94 -14.31 -11.48
CA SER A 198 -3.37 -15.69 -11.73
C SER A 198 -2.25 -16.72 -11.73
N GLU A 199 -0.98 -16.30 -11.85
CA GLU A 199 0.18 -17.19 -11.87
C GLU A 199 0.85 -17.27 -10.50
N ALA A 200 1.63 -18.32 -10.24
CA ALA A 200 2.46 -18.38 -9.03
C ALA A 200 3.59 -17.34 -9.12
N TRP A 201 3.92 -16.70 -8.00
CA TRP A 201 5.09 -15.84 -7.91
C TRP A 201 6.22 -16.58 -7.21
N GLU A 202 7.27 -16.90 -7.97
CA GLU A 202 8.48 -17.57 -7.48
C GLU A 202 9.68 -16.62 -7.39
N GLY A 203 9.46 -15.33 -7.68
CA GLY A 203 10.48 -14.29 -7.59
C GLY A 203 10.85 -13.93 -6.16
N TYR A 204 11.90 -13.13 -6.03
CA TYR A 204 12.26 -12.49 -4.78
C TYR A 204 11.92 -11.00 -4.83
N ASP A 205 11.88 -10.36 -3.66
CA ASP A 205 11.58 -8.93 -3.54
C ASP A 205 12.55 -8.14 -4.45
N PRO A 206 12.04 -7.38 -5.43
CA PRO A 206 12.91 -6.61 -6.29
C PRO A 206 13.87 -5.70 -5.54
N ALA A 207 15.10 -5.67 -6.03
CA ALA A 207 16.16 -4.87 -5.45
C ALA A 207 16.81 -3.98 -6.52
N ILE A 208 17.44 -2.91 -6.05
CA ILE A 208 18.25 -2.02 -6.87
C ILE A 208 19.70 -2.19 -6.47
N VAL A 209 20.57 -2.39 -7.46
CA VAL A 209 22.01 -2.50 -7.26
C VAL A 209 22.67 -1.27 -7.86
N ALA A 210 22.89 -0.26 -7.01
CA ALA A 210 23.50 1.01 -7.38
C ALA A 210 24.01 1.75 -6.13
N ASP A 211 25.10 2.52 -6.27
CA ASP A 211 25.66 3.32 -5.16
C ASP A 211 24.74 4.46 -4.71
N THR A 212 23.84 4.91 -5.58
CA THR A 212 22.82 5.93 -5.30
C THR A 212 21.45 5.50 -5.82
N ALA A 213 20.38 6.02 -5.20
CA ALA A 213 19.01 5.88 -5.69
C ALA A 213 18.68 6.89 -6.80
N ASP A 214 19.50 7.92 -7.01
CA ASP A 214 19.33 8.89 -8.08
C ASP A 214 19.74 8.36 -9.45
N GLY A 215 19.02 8.78 -10.50
CA GLY A 215 19.36 8.42 -11.88
C GLY A 215 19.30 6.91 -12.16
N VAL A 216 18.52 6.15 -11.38
CA VAL A 216 18.33 4.71 -11.58
C VAL A 216 17.39 4.43 -12.74
N LEU A 217 16.34 5.24 -12.90
CA LEU A 217 15.31 5.04 -13.93
C LEU A 217 15.76 5.51 -15.31
N THR A 218 15.55 4.65 -16.30
CA THR A 218 15.68 4.99 -17.72
C THR A 218 14.28 5.14 -18.33
N PRO A 219 13.96 6.24 -19.04
CA PRO A 219 12.66 6.40 -19.68
C PRO A 219 12.39 5.35 -20.76
N GLU A 220 11.14 4.90 -20.86
CA GLU A 220 10.64 4.04 -21.93
C GLU A 220 9.54 4.72 -22.76
N SER A 221 9.07 4.04 -23.81
CA SER A 221 7.93 4.52 -24.60
C SER A 221 6.64 4.48 -23.79
N GLY A 222 6.00 5.63 -23.62
CA GLY A 222 4.71 5.75 -22.93
C GLY A 222 4.72 6.87 -21.87
N ASP A 223 3.54 7.17 -21.34
CA ASP A 223 3.42 8.17 -20.28
C ASP A 223 3.85 7.57 -18.95
N HIS A 224 4.85 8.19 -18.31
CA HIS A 224 5.42 7.73 -17.05
C HIS A 224 5.92 6.29 -17.06
N ALA A 225 6.39 5.80 -18.21
CA ALA A 225 7.00 4.49 -18.36
C ALA A 225 8.52 4.59 -18.17
N TYR A 226 9.08 3.71 -17.34
CA TYR A 226 10.50 3.66 -17.02
C TYR A 226 10.97 2.22 -16.86
N THR A 227 12.27 2.01 -16.89
CA THR A 227 12.89 0.72 -16.62
C THR A 227 14.08 0.86 -15.67
N LEU A 228 14.38 -0.16 -14.86
CA LEU A 228 15.55 -0.18 -13.97
C LEU A 228 16.85 -0.51 -14.72
N ALA A 229 16.76 -0.96 -15.97
CA ALA A 229 17.83 -1.45 -16.80
C ALA A 229 18.71 -2.47 -16.05
N ASP A 230 20.02 -2.31 -16.15
CA ASP A 230 21.04 -3.15 -15.52
C ASP A 230 21.11 -3.02 -13.98
N LYS A 231 20.40 -2.05 -13.39
CA LYS A 231 20.37 -1.81 -11.94
C LYS A 231 19.29 -2.63 -11.22
N GLY A 232 18.31 -3.16 -11.94
CA GLY A 232 17.23 -3.98 -11.39
C GLY A 232 17.66 -5.43 -11.10
N ARG A 233 17.10 -6.03 -10.04
CA ARG A 233 17.22 -7.46 -9.74
C ARG A 233 15.83 -8.03 -9.37
N PRO A 234 15.47 -9.25 -9.81
CA PRO A 234 16.25 -10.20 -10.62
C PRO A 234 16.48 -9.79 -12.07
N ASP A 235 15.54 -9.04 -12.64
CA ASP A 235 15.51 -8.68 -14.05
C ASP A 235 15.55 -7.16 -14.24
N ASP A 236 15.58 -6.75 -15.51
CA ASP A 236 15.16 -5.40 -15.85
C ASP A 236 13.65 -5.27 -15.61
N LEU A 237 13.27 -4.37 -14.72
CA LEU A 237 11.89 -4.20 -14.29
C LEU A 237 11.31 -2.95 -14.92
N ALA A 238 10.23 -3.13 -15.68
CA ALA A 238 9.40 -2.06 -16.20
C ALA A 238 8.53 -1.48 -15.08
N LEU A 239 8.62 -0.16 -14.91
CA LEU A 239 7.90 0.65 -13.95
C LEU A 239 6.89 1.54 -14.66
N SER A 240 5.68 1.57 -14.14
CA SER A 240 4.60 2.45 -14.57
C SER A 240 3.79 2.92 -13.36
N PRO A 241 2.89 3.92 -13.49
CA PRO A 241 2.11 4.41 -12.37
C PRO A 241 1.36 3.29 -11.63
N TYR A 242 1.56 3.20 -10.32
CA TYR A 242 0.96 2.17 -9.47
C TYR A 242 -0.56 2.16 -9.55
N TYR A 243 -1.17 3.33 -9.73
CA TYR A 243 -2.62 3.44 -9.77
C TYR A 243 -3.28 2.78 -10.98
N ALA A 244 -2.53 2.56 -12.07
CA ALA A 244 -3.03 1.95 -13.30
C ALA A 244 -2.84 0.42 -13.32
N GLN A 245 -2.27 -0.17 -12.27
CA GLN A 245 -1.91 -1.59 -12.19
C GLN A 245 -2.91 -2.35 -11.29
N HIS A 246 -3.91 -3.02 -11.88
CA HIS A 246 -5.01 -3.64 -11.11
C HIS A 246 -4.93 -5.17 -11.03
N ASN A 247 -4.53 -5.84 -12.12
CA ASN A 247 -4.64 -7.30 -12.27
C ASN A 247 -3.28 -8.01 -12.30
N ASN A 248 -2.26 -7.34 -11.77
CA ASN A 248 -0.88 -7.82 -11.71
C ASN A 248 -0.31 -7.68 -10.30
N ARG A 249 0.77 -8.41 -10.05
CA ARG A 249 1.60 -8.23 -8.87
C ARG A 249 2.49 -7.03 -9.07
N THR A 250 2.78 -6.34 -7.98
CA THR A 250 3.59 -5.12 -8.02
C THR A 250 4.74 -5.13 -7.02
N ALA A 251 5.78 -4.35 -7.29
CA ALA A 251 6.70 -3.85 -6.27
C ALA A 251 6.74 -2.32 -6.33
N VAL A 252 6.38 -1.68 -5.22
CA VAL A 252 6.44 -0.22 -5.06
C VAL A 252 7.75 0.21 -4.42
N TYR A 253 8.18 -0.54 -3.41
CA TYR A 253 9.42 -0.29 -2.69
C TYR A 253 10.50 -1.27 -3.12
N PHE A 254 11.72 -0.75 -3.27
CA PHE A 254 12.90 -1.49 -3.67
C PHE A 254 13.97 -1.31 -2.62
N ARG A 255 14.56 -2.41 -2.15
CA ARG A 255 15.76 -2.30 -1.32
C ARG A 255 16.95 -1.99 -2.21
N ARG A 256 17.66 -0.91 -1.90
CA ARG A 256 18.91 -0.53 -2.56
C ARG A 256 20.09 -1.17 -1.86
N PHE A 257 20.96 -1.78 -2.66
CA PHE A 257 22.28 -2.27 -2.28
C PHE A 257 23.33 -1.58 -3.16
N SER A 258 24.52 -1.33 -2.62
CA SER A 258 25.68 -1.11 -3.48
C SER A 258 26.04 -2.40 -4.23
N PRO A 259 26.84 -2.33 -5.32
CA PRO A 259 27.33 -3.54 -5.99
C PRO A 259 28.07 -4.51 -5.06
N SER A 260 28.85 -4.01 -4.10
CA SER A 260 29.58 -4.85 -3.15
C SER A 260 28.68 -5.47 -2.09
N GLU A 261 27.68 -4.75 -1.60
CA GLU A 261 26.66 -5.28 -0.68
C GLU A 261 25.86 -6.39 -1.36
N TRP A 262 25.42 -6.17 -2.61
CA TRP A 262 24.67 -7.17 -3.36
C TRP A 262 25.46 -8.48 -3.51
N GLN A 263 26.74 -8.39 -3.88
CA GLN A 263 27.61 -9.56 -4.00
C GLN A 263 27.69 -10.38 -2.70
N ALA A 264 27.63 -9.71 -1.54
CA ALA A 264 27.68 -10.37 -0.24
C ALA A 264 26.34 -11.03 0.15
N VAL A 265 25.20 -10.44 -0.23
CA VAL A 265 23.87 -10.88 0.25
C VAL A 265 23.07 -11.69 -0.76
N GLU A 266 23.39 -11.64 -2.06
CA GLU A 266 22.57 -12.20 -3.14
C GLU A 266 22.17 -13.65 -2.92
N VAL A 267 23.12 -14.50 -2.51
CA VAL A 267 22.86 -15.93 -2.29
C VAL A 267 21.84 -16.14 -1.17
N GLY A 268 22.00 -15.45 -0.04
CA GLY A 268 21.05 -15.49 1.08
C GLY A 268 19.70 -14.90 0.70
N TYR A 269 19.71 -13.77 0.00
CA TYR A 269 18.49 -13.07 -0.44
C TYR A 269 17.60 -13.96 -1.33
N LYS A 270 18.21 -14.66 -2.29
CA LYS A 270 17.53 -15.64 -3.15
C LYS A 270 17.05 -16.86 -2.37
N ALA A 271 17.86 -17.38 -1.45
CA ALA A 271 17.50 -18.54 -0.63
C ALA A 271 16.31 -18.23 0.29
N ASP A 272 16.32 -17.06 0.94
CA ASP A 272 15.24 -16.61 1.83
C ASP A 272 13.94 -16.43 1.07
N ALA A 273 13.99 -15.83 -0.12
CA ALA A 273 12.81 -15.69 -0.96
C ALA A 273 12.24 -17.04 -1.40
N LYS A 274 13.10 -17.98 -1.83
CA LYS A 274 12.68 -19.34 -2.16
C LYS A 274 12.03 -20.05 -0.97
N ALA A 275 12.57 -19.87 0.23
CA ALA A 275 11.98 -20.43 1.45
C ALA A 275 10.61 -19.80 1.77
N ARG A 276 10.46 -18.48 1.61
CA ARG A 276 9.17 -17.77 1.78
C ARG A 276 8.13 -18.26 0.76
N ALA A 277 8.50 -18.37 -0.51
CA ALA A 277 7.61 -18.85 -1.57
C ALA A 277 7.17 -20.30 -1.33
N ALA A 278 8.11 -21.18 -0.96
CA ALA A 278 7.80 -22.57 -0.63
C ALA A 278 6.83 -22.66 0.56
N LEU A 279 7.04 -21.88 1.62
CA LEU A 279 6.15 -21.85 2.77
C LEU A 279 4.77 -21.30 2.41
N ALA A 280 4.69 -20.25 1.59
CA ALA A 280 3.42 -19.70 1.11
C ALA A 280 2.64 -20.73 0.27
N ALA A 281 3.31 -21.42 -0.66
CA ALA A 281 2.69 -22.47 -1.48
C ALA A 281 2.22 -23.68 -0.65
N ALA A 282 2.95 -24.01 0.42
CA ALA A 282 2.57 -25.06 1.36
C ALA A 282 1.45 -24.63 2.32
N THR A 283 1.20 -23.33 2.49
CA THR A 283 0.22 -22.80 3.45
C THR A 283 -1.18 -23.24 3.06
N VAL A 284 -1.86 -23.87 4.01
CA VAL A 284 -3.27 -24.25 3.91
C VAL A 284 -4.15 -23.13 4.45
N ASP A 285 -3.77 -22.58 5.60
CA ASP A 285 -4.49 -21.49 6.26
C ASP A 285 -3.58 -20.65 7.15
N HIS A 286 -3.95 -19.40 7.39
CA HIS A 286 -3.12 -18.45 8.13
C HIS A 286 -3.96 -17.33 8.77
N ILE A 287 -3.84 -17.22 10.09
CA ILE A 287 -4.46 -16.15 10.88
C ILE A 287 -3.41 -15.19 11.42
N ARG A 288 -3.70 -13.89 11.31
CA ARG A 288 -2.97 -12.80 11.99
C ARG A 288 -3.79 -12.35 13.20
N LEU A 289 -3.30 -12.62 14.40
CA LEU A 289 -4.00 -12.33 15.64
C LEU A 289 -3.96 -10.83 15.95
N GLY A 290 -5.00 -10.32 16.61
CA GLY A 290 -5.15 -8.89 16.92
C GLY A 290 -5.60 -8.01 15.75
N GLU A 291 -5.78 -8.56 14.56
CA GLU A 291 -6.44 -7.93 13.41
C GLU A 291 -7.92 -8.37 13.37
N GLN A 292 -8.84 -7.40 13.30
CA GLN A 292 -10.29 -7.67 13.42
C GLN A 292 -10.83 -8.62 12.35
N GLN A 293 -10.48 -8.39 11.07
CA GLN A 293 -11.02 -9.18 9.97
C GLN A 293 -10.50 -10.64 9.99
N PRO A 294 -9.18 -10.90 10.07
CA PRO A 294 -8.69 -12.27 10.22
C PRO A 294 -9.28 -13.02 11.41
N GLU A 295 -9.44 -12.38 12.57
CA GLU A 295 -10.05 -13.02 13.74
C GLU A 295 -11.54 -13.34 13.54
N THR A 296 -12.26 -12.47 12.82
CA THR A 296 -13.66 -12.72 12.45
C THR A 296 -13.76 -13.90 11.48
N ASP A 297 -12.91 -13.94 10.44
CA ASP A 297 -12.89 -14.99 9.42
C ASP A 297 -12.59 -16.38 10.03
N HIS A 298 -11.90 -16.43 11.17
CA HIS A 298 -11.47 -17.65 11.86
C HIS A 298 -12.26 -17.93 13.14
N ASN A 299 -13.45 -17.36 13.34
CA ASN A 299 -14.31 -17.58 14.53
C ASN A 299 -13.56 -17.42 15.87
N PHE A 300 -12.71 -16.40 15.97
CA PHE A 300 -11.92 -16.17 17.18
C PHE A 300 -12.80 -15.98 18.42
N SER A 301 -12.43 -16.64 19.52
CA SER A 301 -13.05 -16.46 20.83
C SER A 301 -12.03 -16.67 21.95
N GLY A 302 -12.24 -16.08 23.12
CA GLY A 302 -11.32 -16.24 24.24
C GLY A 302 -11.90 -15.73 25.56
N THR A 303 -11.15 -15.93 26.64
CA THR A 303 -11.52 -15.43 27.97
C THR A 303 -11.34 -13.92 28.05
N PRO A 304 -11.99 -13.24 29.01
CA PRO A 304 -11.84 -11.79 29.18
C PRO A 304 -10.40 -11.30 29.43
N ASN A 305 -9.49 -12.20 29.80
CA ASN A 305 -8.10 -11.88 30.12
C ASN A 305 -7.17 -11.90 28.90
N THR A 306 -7.69 -12.16 27.69
CA THR A 306 -6.95 -11.95 26.45
C THR A 306 -7.15 -10.52 25.93
N SER A 307 -6.07 -9.88 25.48
CA SER A 307 -6.10 -8.53 24.92
C SER A 307 -5.34 -8.48 23.61
N VAL A 308 -5.72 -7.52 22.77
CA VAL A 308 -4.95 -7.18 21.57
C VAL A 308 -3.69 -6.46 22.02
N ILE A 309 -2.56 -6.88 21.47
CA ILE A 309 -1.25 -6.28 21.71
C ILE A 309 -0.63 -5.84 20.39
N SER A 310 0.29 -4.88 20.48
CA SER A 310 1.08 -4.42 19.36
C SER A 310 2.57 -4.47 19.70
N HIS A 311 3.39 -4.90 18.73
CA HIS A 311 4.85 -4.80 18.79
C HIS A 311 5.39 -4.39 17.43
N LEU A 312 5.97 -3.19 17.35
CA LEU A 312 6.34 -2.56 16.08
C LEU A 312 5.11 -2.48 15.15
N ALA A 313 5.19 -3.06 13.95
CA ALA A 313 4.09 -3.14 12.99
C ALA A 313 3.18 -4.38 13.16
N LEU A 314 3.49 -5.27 14.11
CA LEU A 314 2.76 -6.53 14.31
C LEU A 314 1.67 -6.36 15.37
N ARG A 315 0.49 -6.89 15.08
CA ARG A 315 -0.59 -7.08 16.06
C ARG A 315 -0.60 -8.55 16.50
N GLY A 316 -1.05 -8.79 17.71
CA GLY A 316 -1.17 -10.13 18.26
C GLY A 316 -2.20 -10.21 19.38
N ARG A 317 -2.32 -11.39 19.97
CA ARG A 317 -3.11 -11.64 21.17
C ARG A 317 -2.18 -11.97 22.34
N MET A 318 -2.43 -11.34 23.48
CA MET A 318 -1.85 -11.74 24.75
C MET A 318 -2.65 -12.91 25.31
N MET A 319 -2.00 -14.05 25.50
CA MET A 319 -2.48 -15.12 26.37
C MET A 319 -2.09 -14.81 27.80
N ASN A 320 -3.09 -14.79 28.67
CA ASN A 320 -2.92 -14.81 30.11
C ASN A 320 -3.74 -15.97 30.68
N ARG A 321 -3.93 -16.06 32.01
CA ARG A 321 -4.77 -17.11 32.60
C ARG A 321 -6.12 -17.21 31.87
N GLY A 322 -6.43 -18.40 31.39
CA GLY A 322 -7.57 -18.67 30.51
C GLY A 322 -7.10 -19.14 29.14
N TYR A 323 -7.86 -18.81 28.09
CA TYR A 323 -7.60 -19.28 26.75
C TYR A 323 -8.02 -18.28 25.67
N PHE A 324 -7.49 -18.46 24.47
CA PHE A 324 -8.16 -18.07 23.24
C PHE A 324 -8.10 -19.21 22.24
N GLN A 325 -9.02 -19.20 21.29
CA GLN A 325 -9.14 -20.20 20.25
C GLN A 325 -9.70 -19.60 18.96
N PHE A 326 -9.45 -20.28 17.86
CA PHE A 326 -9.91 -19.93 16.53
C PHE A 326 -9.90 -21.18 15.66
N ASP A 327 -10.67 -21.16 14.58
CA ASP A 327 -10.72 -22.22 13.60
C ASP A 327 -9.64 -22.04 12.54
N MET A 328 -9.05 -23.15 12.08
CA MET A 328 -8.10 -23.19 10.97
C MET A 328 -8.52 -24.26 9.97
N ALA A 329 -8.52 -23.93 8.68
CA ALA A 329 -8.72 -24.89 7.62
C ALA A 329 -7.55 -25.89 7.55
N VAL A 330 -7.87 -27.14 7.24
CA VAL A 330 -6.91 -28.24 7.07
C VAL A 330 -7.18 -28.99 5.77
N LYS A 331 -6.17 -29.70 5.26
CA LYS A 331 -6.27 -30.54 4.06
C LYS A 331 -5.68 -31.93 4.34
N PRO A 332 -6.09 -32.98 3.60
CA PRO A 332 -5.48 -34.30 3.74
C PRO A 332 -3.95 -34.27 3.53
N GLY A 333 -3.24 -35.09 4.30
CA GLY A 333 -1.78 -35.25 4.24
C GLY A 333 -1.08 -34.79 5.52
N PRO A 334 0.26 -34.90 5.57
CA PRO A 334 1.05 -34.43 6.72
C PRO A 334 1.01 -32.90 6.78
N LEU A 335 0.62 -32.36 7.94
CA LEU A 335 0.50 -30.94 8.20
C LEU A 335 1.39 -30.54 9.38
N ALA A 336 1.73 -29.25 9.45
CA ALA A 336 2.31 -28.65 10.63
C ALA A 336 1.57 -27.36 11.00
N LEU A 337 1.56 -27.06 12.29
CA LEU A 337 1.16 -25.80 12.88
C LEU A 337 2.43 -24.98 13.16
N GLN A 338 2.57 -23.83 12.52
CA GLN A 338 3.60 -22.85 12.84
C GLN A 338 3.01 -21.71 13.65
N VAL A 339 3.70 -21.28 14.69
CA VAL A 339 3.26 -20.25 15.62
C VAL A 339 4.39 -19.25 15.86
N THR A 340 4.09 -17.97 15.75
CA THR A 340 5.04 -16.88 16.01
C THR A 340 4.75 -16.22 17.36
N TYR A 341 5.73 -16.31 18.26
CA TYR A 341 5.71 -15.71 19.60
C TYR A 341 6.66 -14.51 19.71
N ALA A 342 6.48 -13.68 20.74
CA ALA A 342 7.44 -12.61 21.01
C ALA A 342 8.83 -13.17 21.37
N GLY A 343 9.88 -12.57 20.83
CA GLY A 343 11.26 -12.89 21.19
C GLY A 343 11.56 -12.75 22.69
N ARG A 344 10.93 -11.77 23.34
CA ARG A 344 11.06 -11.52 24.78
C ARG A 344 10.32 -12.54 25.66
N ASP A 345 9.36 -13.27 25.10
CA ASP A 345 8.52 -14.16 25.89
C ASP A 345 9.29 -15.47 26.11
N ARG A 346 9.85 -15.56 27.32
CA ARG A 346 10.59 -16.69 27.84
C ARG A 346 10.07 -17.09 29.20
N ASN A 347 10.42 -18.31 29.63
CA ASN A 347 9.92 -18.96 30.84
C ASN A 347 8.39 -19.03 30.88
N LYS A 348 7.77 -19.29 29.72
CA LYS A 348 6.32 -19.49 29.57
C LYS A 348 6.00 -20.99 29.54
N ASP A 349 4.84 -21.38 30.06
CA ASP A 349 4.35 -22.77 30.11
C ASP A 349 2.84 -22.78 29.87
N PHE A 350 2.41 -23.31 28.73
CA PHE A 350 1.01 -23.32 28.30
C PHE A 350 0.68 -24.53 27.45
N ASN A 351 -0.60 -24.82 27.29
CA ASN A 351 -1.08 -25.89 26.43
C ASN A 351 -1.57 -25.33 25.10
N ILE A 352 -1.34 -26.09 24.04
CA ILE A 352 -1.98 -25.97 22.74
C ILE A 352 -2.86 -27.21 22.58
N LEU A 353 -4.12 -27.01 22.23
CA LEU A 353 -5.11 -28.06 22.02
C LEU A 353 -5.69 -27.96 20.61
N ILE A 354 -6.03 -29.11 20.03
CA ILE A 354 -6.73 -29.22 18.74
C ILE A 354 -8.08 -29.88 18.99
N ASP A 355 -9.18 -29.20 18.66
CA ASP A 355 -10.55 -29.65 18.94
C ASP A 355 -10.77 -30.08 20.40
N GLY A 356 -10.13 -29.36 21.33
CA GLY A 356 -10.17 -29.64 22.76
C GLY A 356 -9.32 -30.83 23.22
N GLN A 357 -8.63 -31.53 22.31
CA GLN A 357 -7.68 -32.58 22.64
C GLN A 357 -6.28 -32.01 22.91
N PRO A 358 -5.55 -32.48 23.94
CA PRO A 358 -4.18 -32.04 24.19
C PRO A 358 -3.26 -32.33 22.99
N PHE A 359 -2.55 -31.30 22.51
CA PHE A 359 -1.62 -31.42 21.40
C PHE A 359 -0.17 -31.17 21.83
N VAL A 360 0.11 -29.99 22.37
CA VAL A 360 1.46 -29.62 22.81
C VAL A 360 1.38 -28.93 24.17
N ARG A 361 2.28 -29.27 25.10
CA ARG A 361 2.59 -28.42 26.25
C ARG A 361 3.87 -27.66 25.95
N GLU A 362 3.72 -26.38 25.62
CA GLU A 362 4.79 -25.54 25.13
C GLU A 362 5.55 -24.89 26.30
N ARG A 363 6.88 -24.94 26.22
CA ARG A 363 7.80 -24.23 27.11
C ARG A 363 8.72 -23.33 26.31
N LEU A 364 8.49 -22.03 26.40
CA LEU A 364 9.35 -21.03 25.75
C LEU A 364 10.59 -20.80 26.63
N GLU A 365 11.56 -21.70 26.55
CA GLU A 365 12.80 -21.65 27.32
C GLU A 365 13.88 -20.78 26.65
N GLY A 366 14.93 -20.42 27.40
CA GLY A 366 16.07 -19.63 26.93
C GLY A 366 15.97 -18.13 27.22
N ASP A 367 16.93 -17.37 26.69
CA ASP A 367 17.03 -15.92 26.93
C ASP A 367 16.13 -15.11 26.00
N ALA A 368 15.69 -13.94 26.50
CA ALA A 368 14.86 -13.01 25.76
C ALA A 368 15.60 -12.42 24.55
N THR A 369 14.96 -12.42 23.39
CA THR A 369 15.52 -11.91 22.12
C THR A 369 14.69 -10.75 21.58
N THR A 370 15.31 -9.94 20.72
CA THR A 370 14.60 -8.92 19.92
C THR A 370 13.93 -9.50 18.67
N THR A 371 14.39 -10.65 18.19
CA THR A 371 13.80 -11.38 17.08
C THR A 371 12.64 -12.26 17.53
N MET A 372 11.58 -12.34 16.73
CA MET A 372 10.44 -13.21 17.00
C MET A 372 10.85 -14.68 17.09
N ASN A 373 10.10 -15.44 17.89
CA ASN A 373 10.32 -16.87 18.06
C ASN A 373 9.24 -17.65 17.30
N THR A 374 9.59 -18.16 16.12
CA THR A 374 8.69 -18.97 15.30
C THR A 374 8.95 -20.45 15.54
N LYS A 375 7.97 -21.17 16.10
CA LYS A 375 8.05 -22.63 16.33
C LYS A 375 7.13 -23.36 15.37
N THR A 376 7.54 -24.57 14.98
CA THR A 376 6.78 -25.46 14.09
C THR A 376 6.49 -26.77 14.81
N TYR A 377 5.24 -27.20 14.79
CA TYR A 377 4.74 -28.41 15.42
C TYR A 377 4.11 -29.32 14.36
N PRO A 378 4.64 -30.52 14.09
CA PRO A 378 3.96 -31.49 13.25
C PRO A 378 2.59 -31.82 13.84
N LEU A 379 1.53 -31.72 13.04
CA LEU A 379 0.17 -32.04 13.45
C LEU A 379 -0.04 -33.57 13.30
N PRO A 380 -0.35 -34.29 14.39
CA PRO A 380 -0.70 -35.69 14.34
C PRO A 380 -1.86 -35.96 13.37
N ALA A 381 -1.75 -37.05 12.60
CA ALA A 381 -2.72 -37.39 11.57
C ALA A 381 -4.11 -37.66 12.17
N ASP A 382 -4.20 -38.26 13.36
CA ASP A 382 -5.44 -38.50 14.10
C ASP A 382 -6.17 -37.21 14.51
N LEU A 383 -5.45 -36.11 14.73
CA LEU A 383 -6.06 -34.81 15.04
C LEU A 383 -6.66 -34.11 13.81
N THR A 384 -6.26 -34.49 12.59
CA THR A 384 -6.66 -33.79 11.35
C THR A 384 -7.34 -34.68 10.30
N ALA A 385 -7.28 -36.02 10.44
CA ALA A 385 -7.80 -36.96 9.47
C ALA A 385 -9.32 -36.81 9.25
N GLY A 386 -9.72 -36.74 7.98
CA GLY A 386 -11.12 -36.60 7.58
C GLY A 386 -11.75 -35.23 7.86
N LYS A 387 -10.99 -34.27 8.38
CA LYS A 387 -11.47 -32.92 8.70
C LYS A 387 -11.10 -31.94 7.59
N SER A 388 -11.94 -30.92 7.41
CA SER A 388 -11.64 -29.74 6.59
C SER A 388 -11.28 -28.51 7.43
N LYS A 389 -11.51 -28.57 8.74
CA LYS A 389 -11.29 -27.50 9.71
C LYS A 389 -11.00 -28.10 11.09
N ILE A 390 -10.18 -27.41 11.88
CA ILE A 390 -9.89 -27.72 13.29
C ILE A 390 -9.98 -26.44 14.13
N THR A 391 -10.31 -26.55 15.41
CA THR A 391 -10.20 -25.45 16.37
C THR A 391 -8.86 -25.55 17.10
N VAL A 392 -8.01 -24.53 16.96
CA VAL A 392 -6.74 -24.40 17.68
C VAL A 392 -6.98 -23.55 18.93
N ARG A 393 -6.62 -24.07 20.11
CA ARG A 393 -6.74 -23.36 21.39
C ARG A 393 -5.40 -23.22 22.07
N PHE A 394 -5.08 -22.02 22.51
CA PHE A 394 -3.97 -21.73 23.41
C PHE A 394 -4.53 -21.52 24.81
N GLU A 395 -4.01 -22.23 25.80
CA GLU A 395 -4.52 -22.23 27.16
C GLU A 395 -3.42 -22.15 28.22
N ALA A 396 -3.62 -21.25 29.18
CA ALA A 396 -2.73 -21.01 30.29
C ALA A 396 -3.46 -21.16 31.64
N GLU A 397 -2.91 -21.98 32.53
CA GLU A 397 -3.49 -22.19 33.87
C GLU A 397 -3.18 -21.06 34.85
N ARG A 398 -2.13 -20.28 34.57
CA ARG A 398 -1.64 -19.17 35.40
C ARG A 398 -1.41 -17.91 34.58
N ASP A 399 -1.30 -16.80 35.28
CA ASP A 399 -0.92 -15.55 34.63
C ASP A 399 0.52 -15.63 34.13
N GLN A 400 0.71 -15.35 32.84
CA GLN A 400 2.03 -15.48 32.23
C GLN A 400 2.32 -14.55 31.07
N TRP A 401 1.33 -13.85 30.50
CA TRP A 401 1.55 -12.80 29.49
C TRP A 401 2.40 -13.31 28.32
N THR A 402 1.86 -14.25 27.55
CA THR A 402 2.50 -14.81 26.36
C THR A 402 1.84 -14.25 25.10
N SER A 403 2.63 -13.65 24.24
CA SER A 403 2.22 -12.97 23.03
C SER A 403 2.25 -13.95 21.86
N VAL A 404 1.14 -14.05 21.13
CA VAL A 404 1.05 -14.82 19.88
C VAL A 404 0.63 -13.88 18.76
N TYR A 405 1.38 -13.84 17.66
CA TYR A 405 1.18 -12.87 16.56
C TYR A 405 0.51 -13.49 15.35
N ASP A 406 1.03 -14.61 14.86
CA ASP A 406 0.47 -15.34 13.72
C ASP A 406 0.51 -16.85 13.95
N VAL A 407 -0.47 -17.52 13.35
CA VAL A 407 -0.59 -18.98 13.36
C VAL A 407 -0.90 -19.46 11.95
N ARG A 408 -0.15 -20.47 11.50
CA ARG A 408 -0.21 -20.98 10.13
C ARG A 408 -0.32 -22.50 10.14
N VAL A 409 -1.24 -23.03 9.35
CA VAL A 409 -1.25 -24.45 8.99
C VAL A 409 -0.66 -24.58 7.59
N PHE A 410 0.31 -25.48 7.42
CA PHE A 410 0.93 -25.73 6.11
C PHE A 410 1.23 -27.22 5.92
N LYS A 411 1.31 -27.65 4.67
CA LYS A 411 1.69 -29.02 4.29
C LYS A 411 3.17 -29.23 4.52
N MET A 412 3.53 -30.35 5.13
CA MET A 412 4.93 -30.76 5.26
C MET A 412 5.37 -31.53 4.02
N ASP A 413 6.60 -31.28 3.55
CA ASP A 413 7.24 -32.17 2.57
C ASP A 413 7.41 -33.55 3.19
N ALA A 414 7.08 -34.61 2.45
CA ALA A 414 7.11 -36.00 2.93
C ALA A 414 8.49 -36.48 3.43
N ALA A 415 9.57 -35.77 3.12
CA ALA A 415 10.93 -36.04 3.60
C ALA A 415 11.26 -35.39 4.97
N ARG A 416 10.38 -34.52 5.48
CA ARG A 416 10.50 -33.83 6.77
C ARG A 416 9.39 -34.19 7.76
N ALA A 417 8.45 -35.07 7.34
CA ALA A 417 7.27 -35.49 8.08
C ALA A 417 7.57 -36.55 9.15
#